data_AF-A0A3E0NWM0-F1
#
_entry.id   AF-A0A3E0NWM0-F1
#
_cell.length_a   1.000
_cell.length_b   1.000
_cell.length_c   1.000
_cell.angle_alpha   90.00
_cell.angle_beta   90.00
_cell.angle_gamma   90.00
#
_symmetry.space_group_name_H-M   'P 1'
#
loop_
_entity.id
_entity.type
_entity.pdbx_description
1 polymer ?
#
loop_
_entity_poly.entity_id
_entity_poly.type
_entity_poly.pdbx_seq_one_letter_code
_entity_poly.pdbx_strand_id
1 'polypeptide(L)'
;MRDEHDFSRGKRGALVPGPAGKERITIRLDSDVLEWFRRQVEEAGGGSYQALINAALRRHIEKAAEPLEETLRRVLREELADAS
;
A
#
# COMPACT_ATOMS: atom_id res chain seq x y z
N MET A 1 22.62 -28.64 -4.58
CA MET A 1 21.60 -28.24 -3.57
C MET A 1 22.18 -28.69 -2.23
N ARG A 2 22.40 -27.78 -1.28
CA ARG A 2 22.88 -28.16 0.06
C ARG A 2 21.69 -28.11 1.01
N ASP A 3 21.37 -29.28 1.53
CA ASP A 3 20.30 -29.55 2.47
C ASP A 3 20.60 -28.95 3.85
N GLU A 4 19.55 -28.33 4.40
CA GLU A 4 19.29 -28.09 5.83
C GLU A 4 20.34 -27.29 6.63
N HIS A 5 20.02 -26.00 6.82
CA HIS A 5 20.68 -25.17 7.82
C HIS A 5 20.12 -25.47 9.23
N ASP A 6 20.99 -25.93 10.13
CA ASP A 6 20.68 -26.08 11.55
C ASP A 6 20.66 -24.71 12.26
N PHE A 7 19.45 -24.22 12.55
CA PHE A 7 19.22 -22.97 13.28
C PHE A 7 19.03 -23.16 14.80
N SER A 8 19.33 -24.35 15.35
CA SER A 8 19.12 -24.66 16.77
C SER A 8 19.84 -23.73 17.75
N ARG A 9 20.92 -23.06 17.31
CA ARG A 9 21.70 -22.08 18.10
C ARG A 9 21.44 -20.62 17.73
N GLY A 10 20.47 -20.34 16.86
CA GLY A 10 20.13 -18.97 16.46
C GLY A 10 19.48 -18.20 17.62
N LYS A 11 20.18 -17.22 18.20
CA LYS A 11 19.53 -16.24 19.08
C LYS A 11 18.71 -15.28 18.23
N ARG A 12 17.39 -15.21 18.48
CA ARG A 12 16.54 -14.14 17.93
C ARG A 12 17.03 -12.81 18.51
N GLY A 13 17.81 -12.07 17.72
CA GLY A 13 18.22 -10.72 18.09
C GLY A 13 17.00 -9.82 18.30
N ALA A 14 17.16 -8.75 19.08
CA ALA A 14 16.14 -7.72 19.20
C ALA A 14 15.71 -7.29 17.80
N LEU A 15 14.41 -7.23 17.54
CA LEU A 15 13.87 -6.64 16.32
C LEU A 15 14.44 -5.22 16.25
N VAL A 16 15.37 -4.99 15.32
CA VAL A 16 15.84 -3.63 15.04
C VAL A 16 14.58 -2.82 14.77
N PRO A 17 14.32 -1.75 15.54
CA PRO A 17 13.12 -0.95 15.33
C PRO A 17 13.10 -0.50 13.87
N GLY A 18 11.95 -0.68 13.23
CA GLY A 18 11.77 -0.28 11.85
C GLY A 18 12.02 1.23 11.67
N PRO A 19 12.13 1.71 10.42
CA PRO A 19 12.22 3.13 10.14
C PRO A 19 11.15 3.91 10.91
N ALA A 20 11.52 5.06 11.49
CA ALA A 20 10.60 5.88 12.28
C ALA A 20 9.29 6.14 11.50
N GLY A 21 8.14 5.98 12.18
CA GLY A 21 6.81 6.17 11.59
C GLY A 21 6.30 5.00 10.74
N LYS A 22 6.99 3.85 10.69
CA LYS A 22 6.50 2.61 10.07
C LYS A 22 6.29 1.53 11.12
N GLU A 23 5.07 1.05 11.24
CA GLU A 23 4.73 -0.06 12.13
C GLU A 23 4.72 -1.39 11.36
N ARG A 24 5.38 -2.41 11.90
CA ARG A 24 5.37 -3.77 11.33
C ARG A 24 4.14 -4.50 11.85
N ILE A 25 3.17 -4.71 10.99
CA ILE A 25 1.94 -5.45 11.29
C ILE A 25 1.86 -6.73 10.47
N THR A 26 1.12 -7.72 10.99
CA THR A 26 0.72 -8.90 10.21
C THR A 26 -0.73 -8.71 9.78
N ILE A 27 -0.95 -8.53 8.48
CA ILE A 27 -2.29 -8.41 7.89
C ILE A 27 -2.48 -9.50 6.85
N ARG A 28 -3.72 -9.99 6.72
CA ARG A 28 -4.11 -10.83 5.58
C ARG A 28 -4.53 -9.92 4.44
N LEU A 29 -3.99 -10.18 3.26
CA LEU A 29 -4.38 -9.55 2.01
C LEU A 29 -4.72 -10.66 1.02
N ASP A 30 -5.67 -10.40 0.14
CA ASP A 30 -6.03 -11.33 -0.90
C ASP A 30 -4.84 -11.54 -1.85
N SER A 31 -4.71 -12.78 -2.33
CA SER A 31 -3.55 -13.19 -3.13
C SER A 31 -3.48 -12.40 -4.44
N ASP A 32 -4.62 -12.13 -5.07
CA ASP A 32 -4.70 -11.36 -6.32
C ASP A 32 -4.27 -9.90 -6.15
N VAL A 33 -4.59 -9.27 -5.02
CA VAL A 33 -4.11 -7.92 -4.67
C VAL A 33 -2.58 -7.92 -4.55
N LEU A 34 -2.00 -8.90 -3.86
CA LEU A 34 -0.54 -9.01 -3.74
C LEU A 34 0.12 -9.23 -5.09
N GLU A 35 -0.41 -10.12 -5.92
CA GLU A 35 0.10 -10.40 -7.26
C GLU A 35 0.03 -9.16 -8.16
N TRP A 36 -1.06 -8.40 -8.09
CA TRP A 36 -1.20 -7.15 -8.85
C TRP A 36 -0.08 -6.16 -8.53
N PHE A 37 0.17 -5.89 -7.24
CA PHE A 37 1.24 -4.97 -6.82
C PHE A 37 2.64 -5.49 -7.12
N ARG A 38 2.86 -6.82 -7.09
CA ARG A 38 4.14 -7.43 -7.49
C ARG A 38 4.42 -7.18 -8.96
N ARG A 39 3.44 -7.45 -9.84
CA ARG A 39 3.57 -7.23 -11.27
C ARG A 39 3.89 -5.77 -11.61
N GLN A 40 3.25 -4.81 -10.95
CA GLN A 40 3.54 -3.38 -11.14
C GLN A 40 5.01 -3.02 -10.86
N VAL A 41 5.60 -3.64 -9.83
CA VAL A 41 7.01 -3.41 -9.47
C VAL A 41 7.95 -4.09 -10.47
N GLU A 42 7.60 -5.29 -10.92
CA GLU A 42 8.37 -6.01 -11.94
C GLU A 42 8.39 -5.25 -13.27
N GLU A 43 7.22 -4.75 -13.71
CA GLU A 43 7.07 -3.92 -14.91
C GLU A 43 7.86 -2.60 -14.84
N ALA A 44 7.96 -2.01 -13.64
CA ALA A 44 8.72 -0.79 -13.39
C ALA A 44 10.25 -1.02 -13.29
N GLY A 45 10.72 -2.26 -13.43
CA GLY A 45 12.16 -2.60 -13.33
C GLY A 45 12.68 -2.68 -11.90
N GLY A 46 11.80 -2.86 -10.91
CA GLY A 46 12.16 -3.03 -9.51
C GLY A 46 11.44 -2.06 -8.56
N GLY A 47 11.63 -2.27 -7.25
CA GLY A 47 10.97 -1.49 -6.20
C GLY A 47 10.38 -2.35 -5.08
N SER A 48 9.49 -1.75 -4.28
CA SER A 48 8.85 -2.42 -3.14
C SER A 48 7.34 -2.40 -3.29
N TYR A 49 6.74 -3.58 -3.49
CA TYR A 49 5.28 -3.72 -3.56
C TYR A 49 4.61 -3.27 -2.26
N GLN A 50 5.30 -3.42 -1.11
CA GLN A 50 4.84 -2.91 0.18
C GLN A 50 4.75 -1.38 0.19
N ALA A 51 5.69 -0.69 -0.46
CA ALA A 51 5.63 0.76 -0.59
C ALA A 51 4.45 1.21 -1.46
N LEU A 52 4.16 0.49 -2.54
CA LEU A 52 2.98 0.77 -3.39
C LEU A 52 1.67 0.53 -2.65
N ILE A 53 1.55 -0.58 -1.91
CA ILE A 53 0.38 -0.85 -1.07
C ILE A 53 0.16 0.29 -0.07
N ASN A 54 1.23 0.71 0.63
CA ASN A 54 1.14 1.78 1.61
C ASN A 54 0.77 3.13 0.95
N ALA A 55 1.28 3.42 -0.25
CA ALA A 55 0.91 4.62 -1.01
C ALA A 55 -0.57 4.59 -1.44
N ALA A 56 -1.07 3.43 -1.87
CA ALA A 56 -2.48 3.25 -2.21
C ALA A 56 -3.39 3.46 -0.98
N LEU A 57 -3.01 2.93 0.19
CA LEU A 57 -3.73 3.15 1.45
C LEU A 57 -3.75 4.62 1.85
N ARG A 58 -2.61 5.33 1.73
CA ARG A 58 -2.57 6.78 1.98
C ARG A 58 -3.50 7.55 1.05
N ARG A 59 -3.46 7.26 -0.25
CA ARG A 59 -4.36 7.88 -1.23
C ARG A 59 -5.83 7.59 -0.92
N HIS A 60 -6.14 6.40 -0.43
CA HIS A 60 -7.51 6.07 -0.01
C HIS A 60 -7.92 6.92 1.21
N ILE A 61 -7.05 7.06 2.21
CA ILE A 61 -7.31 7.93 3.38
C ILE A 61 -7.51 9.39 2.95
N GLU A 62 -6.65 9.92 2.09
CA GLU A 62 -6.76 11.27 1.55
C GLU A 62 -8.10 11.48 0.81
N LYS A 63 -8.48 10.53 -0.05
CA LYS A 63 -9.77 10.54 -0.76
C LYS A 63 -10.98 10.33 0.15
N ALA A 64 -10.82 9.67 1.29
CA ALA A 64 -11.90 9.50 2.27
C ALA A 64 -12.02 10.73 3.18
N ALA A 65 -10.92 11.46 3.38
CA ALA A 65 -10.88 12.72 4.10
C ALA A 65 -11.45 13.88 3.26
N GLU A 66 -11.27 13.86 1.94
CA GLU A 66 -12.09 14.66 1.03
C GLU A 66 -13.48 14.02 0.94
N PRO A 67 -14.58 14.70 1.33
CA PRO A 67 -15.89 14.17 1.05
C PRO A 67 -16.02 14.13 -0.47
N LEU A 68 -16.18 12.93 -1.03
CA LEU A 68 -16.57 12.71 -2.43
C LEU A 68 -17.76 13.61 -2.82
N GLU A 69 -18.61 13.94 -1.85
CA GLU A 69 -19.69 14.92 -1.91
C GLU A 69 -19.25 16.33 -2.34
N GLU A 70 -18.11 16.82 -1.87
CA GLU A 70 -17.63 18.17 -2.19
C GLU A 70 -17.11 18.25 -3.62
N THR A 71 -16.37 17.23 -4.06
CA THR A 71 -15.95 17.08 -5.46
C THR A 71 -17.15 16.91 -6.39
N LEU A 72 -18.10 16.04 -6.05
CA LEU A 72 -19.33 15.82 -6.82
C LEU A 72 -20.20 17.08 -6.87
N ARG A 73 -20.37 17.82 -5.75
CA ARG A 73 -21.11 19.10 -5.73
C ARG A 73 -20.45 20.17 -6.58
N ARG A 74 -19.12 20.18 -6.68
CA ARG A 74 -18.40 21.12 -7.54
C ARG A 74 -18.68 20.82 -9.00
N VAL A 75 -18.47 19.57 -9.42
CA VAL A 75 -18.70 19.14 -10.81
C VAL A 75 -20.17 19.31 -11.21
N LEU A 76 -21.13 18.94 -10.34
CA LEU A 76 -22.56 19.15 -10.60
C LEU A 76 -22.94 20.64 -10.72
N ARG A 77 -22.28 21.55 -9.99
CA ARG A 77 -22.53 22.99 -10.10
C ARG A 77 -21.99 23.57 -11.39
N GLU A 78 -20.82 23.12 -11.83
CA GLU A 78 -20.19 23.53 -13.08
C GLU A 78 -21.07 23.12 -14.28
N GLU A 79 -21.49 21.86 -14.35
CA GLU A 79 -22.32 21.35 -15.46
C GLU A 79 -23.73 21.98 -15.52
N LEU A 80 -24.35 22.32 -14.37
CA LEU A 80 -25.66 23.00 -14.34
C LEU A 80 -25.57 24.49 -14.70
N ALA A 81 -24.43 25.14 -14.43
CA ALA A 81 -24.19 26.53 -14.78
C ALA A 81 -23.89 26.70 -16.28
N ASP A 82 -23.21 25.72 -16.90
CA ASP A 82 -22.94 25.70 -18.35
C ASP A 82 -24.18 25.28 -19.18
N ALA A 83 -25.17 24.62 -18.55
CA ALA A 83 -26.41 24.21 -19.19
C ALA A 83 -27.53 25.28 -19.19
N SER A 84 -27.26 26.50 -18.70
CA SER A 84 -28.22 27.63 -18.64
C SER A 84 -27.93 28.73 -19.64
#